data_AF-S6BID3-F1
#
_entry.id   AF-S6BID3-F1
#
_cell.length_a   1.000
_cell.length_b   1.000
_cell.length_c   1.000
_cell.angle_alpha   90.00
_cell.angle_beta   90.00
_cell.angle_gamma   90.00
#
_symmetry.space_group_name_H-M   'P 1'
#
loop_
_entity.id
_entity.type
_entity.pdbx_description
1 polymer ?
#
loop_
_entity_poly.entity_id
_entity_poly.type
_entity_poly.pdbx_seq_one_letter_code
_entity_poly.pdbx_strand_id
1 'polypeptide(L)'
;MDIYSGNLSADLLDITNRYLNACNLKSFILPLPFCDETVLNRRSVLAKVLSNPSCLGKKQLFEVLKLLLNDGFSTSNKRRFTAIYDNVIEQSRQSSASIGDRQVGELASMHEPFQIAHQLDATIHQLSKSDTVGFVMIIASEQHEDTDSAGPNPPLMPVAGSLVEILDPEEHCIRALWCDPRLLQQKDAEFGKIVMLRTLGHIFDYGYPGAPANNKLKHTSVLNVLGILFPSAVYIYMINVLRFGKHFETEYNGGSHDDSSSHFCRCQRLSETPGAVLFWGISESRLKSIFYHIRTQIPTRPSELIVDALGRITHVV
;
A
#
# COMPACT_ATOMS: atom_id res chain seq x y z
N MET A 1 5.62 -16.49 -27.06
CA MET A 1 5.90 -15.98 -25.71
C MET A 1 7.18 -15.19 -25.84
N ASP A 2 7.09 -13.86 -25.89
CA ASP A 2 8.28 -13.02 -25.93
C ASP A 2 8.98 -13.09 -24.57
N ILE A 3 10.23 -13.54 -24.57
CA ILE A 3 11.07 -13.57 -23.39
C ILE A 3 11.53 -12.13 -23.16
N TYR A 4 10.76 -11.36 -22.40
CA TYR A 4 11.16 -10.02 -22.00
C TYR A 4 12.44 -10.12 -21.15
N SER A 5 13.55 -9.58 -21.65
CA SER A 5 14.88 -9.67 -21.05
C SER A 5 15.18 -8.59 -20.01
N GLY A 6 14.28 -7.62 -19.80
CA GLY A 6 14.52 -6.51 -18.88
C GLY A 6 14.49 -6.91 -17.41
N ASN A 7 15.19 -6.15 -16.57
CA ASN A 7 15.13 -6.29 -15.12
C ASN A 7 13.85 -5.59 -14.62
N LEU A 8 12.89 -6.36 -14.08
CA LEU A 8 11.58 -5.83 -13.69
C LEU A 8 11.71 -4.70 -12.67
N SER A 9 12.56 -4.87 -11.65
CA SER A 9 12.78 -3.85 -10.62
C SER A 9 13.26 -2.53 -11.24
N ALA A 10 14.28 -2.59 -12.10
CA ALA A 10 14.83 -1.42 -12.77
C ALA A 10 13.79 -0.72 -13.66
N ASP A 11 12.98 -1.47 -14.40
CA ASP A 11 11.95 -0.89 -15.27
C ASP A 11 10.80 -0.25 -14.47
N LEU A 12 10.38 -0.88 -13.35
CA LEU A 12 9.41 -0.31 -12.41
C LEU A 12 9.93 0.97 -11.75
N LEU A 13 11.20 0.96 -11.33
CA LEU A 13 11.83 2.13 -10.72
C LEU A 13 12.00 3.26 -11.73
N ASP A 14 12.43 2.99 -12.97
CA ASP A 14 12.58 4.01 -14.01
C ASP A 14 11.25 4.70 -14.35
N ILE A 15 10.19 3.91 -14.63
CA ILE A 15 8.91 4.47 -15.06
C ILE A 15 8.28 5.33 -13.94
N THR A 16 8.39 4.88 -12.70
CA THR A 16 7.89 5.62 -11.53
C THR A 16 8.79 6.82 -11.21
N ASN A 17 10.10 6.73 -11.43
CA ASN A 17 11.02 7.86 -11.22
C ASN A 17 10.70 9.01 -12.18
N ARG A 18 10.41 8.71 -13.45
CA ARG A 18 9.99 9.73 -14.44
C ARG A 18 8.73 10.45 -14.00
N TYR A 19 7.74 9.70 -13.51
CA TYR A 19 6.50 10.28 -12.98
C TYR A 19 6.75 11.15 -11.74
N LEU A 20 7.51 10.64 -10.75
CA LEU A 20 7.78 11.35 -9.49
C LEU A 20 8.61 12.62 -9.72
N ASN A 21 9.59 12.58 -10.62
CA ASN A 21 10.37 13.76 -11.01
C ASN A 21 9.49 14.84 -11.64
N ALA A 22 8.53 14.44 -12.50
CA ALA A 22 7.58 15.37 -13.10
C ALA A 22 6.61 15.99 -12.06
N CYS A 23 6.47 15.36 -10.88
CA CYS A 23 5.71 15.88 -9.74
C CYS A 23 6.57 16.67 -8.74
N ASN A 24 7.88 16.81 -8.96
CA ASN A 24 8.84 17.29 -7.96
C ASN A 24 8.76 16.51 -6.62
N LEU A 25 8.62 15.18 -6.71
CA LEU A 25 8.57 14.29 -5.55
C LEU A 25 9.85 13.47 -5.44
N LYS A 26 10.28 13.25 -4.20
CA LYS A 26 11.40 12.38 -3.85
C LYS A 26 10.90 11.10 -3.20
N SER A 27 11.60 10.00 -3.45
CA SER A 27 11.32 8.68 -2.86
C SER A 27 12.52 8.22 -2.04
N PHE A 28 12.24 7.76 -0.82
CA PHE A 28 13.21 7.33 0.17
C PHE A 28 12.89 5.91 0.63
N ILE A 29 13.93 5.13 0.90
CA ILE A 29 13.84 3.79 1.47
C ILE A 29 14.56 3.81 2.82
N LEU A 30 13.81 3.50 3.86
CA LEU A 30 14.28 3.47 5.25
C LEU A 30 14.28 2.01 5.69
N PRO A 31 15.44 1.38 5.93
CA PRO A 31 15.51 -0.01 6.33
C PRO A 31 14.87 -0.23 7.71
N LEU A 32 14.30 -1.42 7.92
CA LEU A 32 13.86 -1.89 9.23
C LEU A 32 15.01 -2.63 9.94
N PRO A 33 15.08 -2.60 11.29
CA PRO A 33 14.21 -1.83 12.19
C PRO A 33 14.42 -0.33 12.03
N PHE A 34 13.31 0.41 12.08
CA PHE A 34 13.30 1.85 12.03
C PHE A 34 13.25 2.44 13.44
N CYS A 35 14.28 3.21 13.79
CA CYS A 35 14.50 3.72 15.14
C CYS A 35 14.37 5.24 15.28
N ASP A 36 14.18 5.98 14.18
CA ASP A 36 14.12 7.45 14.20
C ASP A 36 12.67 7.99 14.20
N GLU A 37 12.10 8.13 15.39
CA GLU A 37 10.75 8.66 15.57
C GLU A 37 10.57 10.11 15.11
N THR A 38 11.66 10.86 14.87
CA THR A 38 11.60 12.24 14.37
C THR A 38 11.21 12.28 12.89
N VAL A 39 11.57 11.24 12.15
CA VAL A 39 11.25 11.10 10.72
C VAL A 39 9.91 10.41 10.52
N LEU A 40 9.63 9.33 11.27
CA LEU A 40 8.36 8.62 11.17
C LEU A 40 8.01 7.90 12.47
N ASN A 41 7.07 8.44 13.24
CA ASN A 41 6.55 7.75 14.42
C ASN A 41 5.31 6.89 14.10
N ARG A 42 5.05 5.92 14.99
CA ARG A 42 3.89 5.02 14.94
C ARG A 42 2.54 5.73 14.75
N ARG A 43 2.32 6.85 15.44
CA ARG A 43 1.04 7.58 15.37
C ARG A 43 0.85 8.19 13.99
N SER A 44 1.90 8.73 13.39
CA SER A 44 1.88 9.30 12.05
C SER A 44 1.58 8.24 10.99
N VAL A 45 2.19 7.04 11.09
CA VAL A 45 1.88 5.91 10.19
C VAL A 45 0.43 5.48 10.34
N LEU A 46 -0.02 5.30 11.59
CA LEU A 46 -1.39 4.88 11.86
C LEU A 46 -2.41 5.87 11.29
N ALA A 47 -2.19 7.18 11.51
CA ALA A 47 -3.05 8.23 10.99
C ALA A 47 -3.10 8.20 9.46
N LYS A 48 -1.96 8.01 8.79
CA LYS A 48 -1.89 7.93 7.32
C LYS A 48 -2.64 6.70 6.80
N VAL A 49 -2.38 5.50 7.33
CA VAL A 49 -3.06 4.26 6.91
C VAL A 49 -4.57 4.35 7.11
N LEU A 50 -5.03 4.86 8.26
CA LEU A 50 -6.45 4.97 8.56
C LEU A 50 -7.15 6.13 7.82
N SER A 51 -6.39 7.10 7.31
CA SER A 51 -6.94 8.20 6.50
C SER A 51 -7.22 7.81 5.05
N ASN A 52 -6.70 6.66 4.58
CA ASN A 52 -6.92 6.19 3.23
C ASN A 52 -8.42 6.06 2.93
N PRO A 53 -8.86 6.39 1.70
CA PRO A 53 -10.16 5.95 1.21
C PRO A 53 -10.09 4.43 0.97
N SER A 54 -10.28 3.66 2.04
CA SER A 54 -10.04 2.22 2.06
C SER A 54 -11.26 1.43 1.60
N CYS A 55 -11.34 0.15 1.90
CA CYS A 55 -12.52 -0.69 1.63
C CYS A 55 -13.48 -0.74 2.83
N LEU A 56 -13.09 -0.20 3.99
CA LEU A 56 -13.86 -0.32 5.22
C LEU A 56 -15.08 0.60 5.24
N GLY A 57 -16.26 0.08 5.59
CA GLY A 57 -17.42 0.93 5.86
C GLY A 57 -17.17 1.88 7.02
N LYS A 58 -17.86 3.03 7.04
CA LYS A 58 -17.78 4.05 8.11
C LYS A 58 -17.86 3.45 9.51
N LYS A 59 -18.84 2.55 9.72
CA LYS A 59 -19.05 1.86 10.99
C LYS A 59 -17.87 0.97 11.35
N GLN A 60 -17.39 0.17 10.41
CA GLN A 60 -16.27 -0.77 10.64
C GLN A 60 -14.98 -0.01 10.97
N LEU A 61 -14.65 1.05 10.21
CA LEU A 61 -13.49 1.91 10.47
C LEU A 61 -13.58 2.58 11.86
N PHE A 62 -14.77 3.03 12.26
CA PHE A 62 -14.98 3.60 13.59
C PHE A 62 -14.70 2.58 14.71
N GLU A 63 -15.17 1.34 14.58
CA GLU A 63 -14.89 0.29 15.56
C GLU A 63 -13.40 -0.07 15.61
N VAL A 64 -12.72 -0.15 14.47
CA VAL A 64 -11.25 -0.34 14.40
C VAL A 64 -10.51 0.77 15.17
N LEU A 65 -10.87 2.04 14.92
CA LEU A 65 -10.29 3.19 15.63
C LEU A 65 -10.52 3.12 17.13
N LYS A 66 -11.71 2.73 17.56
CA LYS A 66 -12.08 2.60 18.97
C LYS A 66 -11.22 1.56 19.68
N LEU A 67 -10.99 0.42 19.02
CA LEU A 67 -10.14 -0.66 19.54
C LEU A 67 -8.67 -0.24 19.64
N LEU A 68 -8.15 0.48 18.65
CA LEU A 68 -6.76 0.96 18.66
C LEU A 68 -6.48 2.06 19.69
N LEU A 69 -7.50 2.83 20.06
CA LEU A 69 -7.39 3.96 20.98
C LEU A 69 -7.92 3.65 22.39
N ASN A 70 -8.19 2.38 22.70
CA ASN A 70 -8.63 1.88 24.02
C ASN A 70 -9.77 2.70 24.64
N ASP A 71 -10.97 2.61 24.05
CA ASP A 71 -12.26 3.08 24.60
C ASP A 71 -12.41 4.58 24.96
N GLY A 72 -11.40 5.42 24.73
CA GLY A 72 -11.45 6.88 24.96
C GLY A 72 -12.37 7.68 24.02
N PHE A 73 -13.22 7.03 23.23
CA PHE A 73 -14.09 7.69 22.27
C PHE A 73 -15.39 8.21 22.91
N SER A 74 -15.36 9.48 23.30
CA SER A 74 -16.57 10.21 23.69
C SER A 74 -17.56 10.38 22.51
N THR A 75 -18.81 10.71 22.81
CA THR A 75 -19.84 11.07 21.81
C THR A 75 -19.41 12.24 20.91
N SER A 76 -18.59 13.15 21.44
CA SER A 76 -17.98 14.26 20.69
C SER A 76 -16.98 13.75 19.64
N ASN A 77 -16.14 12.79 20.02
CA ASN A 77 -15.16 12.18 19.11
C ASN A 77 -15.86 11.44 17.96
N LYS A 78 -16.99 10.79 18.22
CA LYS A 78 -17.82 10.15 17.18
C LYS A 78 -18.39 11.15 16.17
N ARG A 79 -18.90 12.30 16.62
CA ARG A 79 -19.40 13.37 15.73
C ARG A 79 -18.28 13.94 14.87
N ARG A 80 -17.11 14.19 15.47
CA ARG A 80 -15.93 14.69 14.74
C ARG A 80 -15.45 13.69 13.69
N PHE A 81 -15.35 12.40 14.06
CA PHE A 81 -15.03 11.33 13.11
C PHE A 81 -16.02 11.30 11.94
N THR A 82 -17.31 11.36 12.25
CA THR A 82 -18.40 11.33 11.26
C THR A 82 -18.22 12.47 10.24
N ALA A 83 -17.98 13.70 10.71
CA ALA A 83 -17.76 14.85 9.84
C ALA A 83 -16.50 14.72 8.97
N ILE A 84 -15.39 14.21 9.53
CA ILE A 84 -14.14 13.99 8.77
C ILE A 84 -14.35 12.90 7.71
N TYR A 85 -14.96 11.79 8.10
CA TYR A 85 -15.23 10.66 7.21
C TYR A 85 -16.10 11.10 6.02
N ASP A 86 -17.18 11.82 6.27
CA ASP A 86 -18.12 12.24 5.22
C ASP A 86 -17.49 13.25 4.26
N ASN A 87 -16.63 14.14 4.75
CA ASN A 87 -15.95 15.13 3.90
C ASN A 87 -14.78 14.54 3.10
N VAL A 88 -13.99 13.64 3.69
CA VAL A 88 -12.72 13.20 3.10
C VAL A 88 -12.84 11.85 2.40
N ILE A 89 -13.45 10.87 3.06
CA ILE A 89 -13.46 9.47 2.61
C ILE A 89 -14.64 9.21 1.69
N GLU A 90 -15.83 9.69 2.05
CA GLU A 90 -17.06 9.41 1.28
C GLU A 90 -17.06 10.13 -0.08
N GLN A 91 -16.62 11.41 -0.13
CA GLN A 91 -16.48 12.16 -1.39
C GLN A 91 -15.47 11.51 -2.34
N SER A 92 -14.40 10.92 -1.80
CA SER A 92 -13.39 10.19 -2.57
C SER A 92 -13.90 8.82 -3.07
N ARG A 93 -14.91 8.22 -2.43
CA ARG A 93 -15.54 6.96 -2.87
C ARG A 93 -16.63 7.14 -3.91
N GLN A 94 -17.41 8.22 -3.81
CA GLN A 94 -18.48 8.50 -4.77
C GLN A 94 -17.95 8.76 -6.19
N SER A 95 -16.68 9.16 -6.31
CA SER A 95 -15.99 9.40 -7.58
C SER A 95 -15.49 8.11 -8.26
N SER A 96 -15.43 6.97 -7.56
CA SER A 96 -14.86 5.70 -8.04
C SER A 96 -15.87 4.57 -8.30
N ALA A 97 -17.18 4.83 -8.18
CA ALA A 97 -18.24 3.82 -8.21
C ALA A 97 -18.20 2.92 -9.46
N SER A 98 -17.73 1.68 -9.31
CA SER A 98 -17.66 0.66 -10.37
C SER A 98 -17.92 -0.75 -9.83
N ILE A 99 -18.07 -1.73 -10.72
CA ILE A 99 -18.31 -3.15 -10.39
C ILE A 99 -17.29 -3.72 -9.38
N GLY A 100 -16.07 -3.15 -9.33
CA GLY A 100 -15.04 -3.52 -8.36
C GLY A 100 -15.45 -3.29 -6.90
N ASP A 101 -16.29 -2.29 -6.62
CA ASP A 101 -16.66 -1.92 -5.24
C ASP A 101 -17.49 -2.99 -4.53
N ARG A 102 -18.30 -3.75 -5.29
CA ARG A 102 -19.11 -4.83 -4.71
C ARG A 102 -18.23 -6.00 -4.26
N GLN A 103 -17.32 -6.46 -5.12
CA GLN A 103 -16.37 -7.52 -4.79
C GLN A 103 -15.47 -7.11 -3.61
N VAL A 104 -15.02 -5.85 -3.60
CA VAL A 104 -14.18 -5.31 -2.53
C VAL A 104 -14.94 -5.17 -1.21
N GLY A 105 -16.22 -4.79 -1.26
CA GLY A 105 -17.09 -4.79 -0.08
C GLY A 105 -17.24 -6.18 0.54
N GLU A 106 -17.41 -7.22 -0.29
CA GLU A 106 -17.44 -8.61 0.18
C GLU A 106 -16.11 -8.99 0.86
N LEU A 107 -14.97 -8.65 0.26
CA LEU A 107 -13.65 -8.90 0.83
C LEU A 107 -13.38 -8.15 2.15
N ALA A 108 -13.93 -6.95 2.30
CA ALA A 108 -13.85 -6.18 3.55
C ALA A 108 -14.75 -6.74 4.66
N SER A 109 -15.90 -7.31 4.28
CA SER A 109 -16.86 -7.93 5.21
C SER A 109 -16.38 -9.26 5.81
N MET A 110 -15.32 -9.85 5.24
CA MET A 110 -14.71 -11.07 5.76
C MET A 110 -13.98 -10.89 7.10
N HIS A 111 -13.67 -9.64 7.48
CA HIS A 111 -12.83 -9.35 8.64
C HIS A 111 -13.59 -8.54 9.69
N GLU A 112 -13.57 -9.05 10.92
CA GLU A 112 -14.11 -8.33 12.07
C GLU A 112 -13.20 -7.16 12.47
N PRO A 113 -13.74 -6.05 13.01
CA PRO A 113 -12.95 -4.90 13.42
C PRO A 113 -11.77 -5.23 14.33
N PHE A 114 -11.92 -6.22 15.22
CA PHE A 114 -10.83 -6.64 16.12
C PHE A 114 -9.67 -7.30 15.37
N GLN A 115 -9.94 -8.07 14.32
CA GLN A 115 -8.89 -8.70 13.51
C GLN A 115 -8.09 -7.64 12.78
N ILE A 116 -8.79 -6.65 12.22
CA ILE A 116 -8.18 -5.53 11.50
C ILE A 116 -7.32 -4.69 12.47
N ALA A 117 -7.88 -4.30 13.62
CA ALA A 117 -7.17 -3.53 14.64
C ALA A 117 -5.92 -4.28 15.12
N HIS A 118 -6.04 -5.56 15.46
CA HIS A 118 -4.92 -6.38 15.89
C HIS A 118 -3.81 -6.47 14.84
N GLN A 119 -4.15 -6.72 13.58
CA GLN A 119 -3.17 -6.85 12.49
C GLN A 119 -2.49 -5.52 12.18
N LEU A 120 -3.23 -4.41 12.21
CA LEU A 120 -2.66 -3.08 12.03
C LEU A 120 -1.72 -2.73 13.20
N ASP A 121 -2.12 -3.06 14.42
CA ASP A 121 -1.31 -2.83 15.61
C ASP A 121 -0.01 -3.65 15.57
N ALA A 122 -0.09 -4.93 15.20
CA ALA A 122 1.07 -5.81 14.99
C ALA A 122 2.00 -5.26 13.90
N THR A 123 1.43 -4.83 12.77
CA THR A 123 2.17 -4.22 11.64
C THR A 123 2.98 -3.01 12.09
N ILE A 124 2.40 -2.14 12.91
CA ILE A 124 3.10 -0.93 13.35
C ILE A 124 4.14 -1.26 14.43
N HIS A 125 3.89 -2.25 15.28
CA HIS A 125 4.89 -2.74 16.24
C HIS A 125 6.13 -3.33 15.53
N GLN A 126 5.98 -3.92 14.34
CA GLN A 126 7.11 -4.46 13.57
C GLN A 126 8.11 -3.37 13.14
N LEU A 127 7.68 -2.10 13.02
CA LEU A 127 8.58 -1.01 12.61
C LEU A 127 9.85 -0.91 13.46
N SER A 128 9.75 -1.20 14.76
CA SER A 128 10.85 -1.02 15.71
C SER A 128 11.39 -2.33 16.27
N LYS A 129 10.94 -3.48 15.76
CA LYS A 129 11.39 -4.79 16.20
C LYS A 129 12.74 -5.14 15.59
N SER A 130 13.72 -5.44 16.43
CA SER A 130 15.12 -5.64 16.02
C SER A 130 15.37 -6.79 15.04
N ASP A 131 14.47 -7.78 15.02
CA ASP A 131 14.52 -8.96 14.15
C ASP A 131 13.75 -8.77 12.84
N THR A 132 13.05 -7.65 12.66
CA THR A 132 12.26 -7.40 11.45
C THR A 132 13.18 -6.95 10.33
N VAL A 133 13.13 -7.68 9.21
CA VAL A 133 13.82 -7.33 7.97
C VAL A 133 12.82 -6.68 7.03
N GLY A 134 13.18 -5.56 6.42
CA GLY A 134 12.35 -4.90 5.43
C GLY A 134 12.63 -3.43 5.31
N PHE A 135 11.64 -2.67 4.85
CA PHE A 135 11.78 -1.23 4.67
C PHE A 135 10.46 -0.48 4.76
N VAL A 136 10.56 0.80 5.11
CA VAL A 136 9.54 1.80 4.85
C VAL A 136 9.92 2.59 3.62
N MET A 137 9.04 2.62 2.62
CA MET A 137 9.15 3.57 1.51
C MET A 137 8.38 4.83 1.86
N ILE A 138 9.01 6.00 1.68
CA ILE A 138 8.36 7.30 1.80
C ILE A 138 8.47 8.04 0.48
N ILE A 139 7.35 8.58 0.00
CA ILE A 139 7.33 9.56 -1.09
C ILE A 139 6.95 10.90 -0.47
N ALA A 140 7.80 11.90 -0.66
CA ALA A 140 7.64 13.21 -0.07
C ALA A 140 7.83 14.33 -1.10
N SER A 141 7.17 15.44 -0.86
CA SER A 141 7.37 16.69 -1.59
C SER A 141 8.22 17.65 -0.76
N GLU A 142 8.97 18.52 -1.42
CA GLU A 142 9.64 19.64 -0.76
C GLU A 142 8.62 20.73 -0.45
N GLN A 143 8.61 21.21 0.79
CA GLN A 143 7.85 22.40 1.13
C GLN A 143 8.61 23.62 0.62
N HIS A 144 7.97 24.39 -0.25
CA HIS A 144 8.45 25.71 -0.61
C HIS A 144 7.91 26.70 0.42
N GLU A 145 8.78 27.20 1.29
CA GLU A 145 8.47 28.39 2.08
C GLU A 145 8.59 29.61 1.17
N ASP A 146 7.56 30.45 1.10
CA ASP A 146 7.55 31.73 0.34
C ASP A 146 8.49 32.80 0.97
N THR A 147 9.46 32.39 1.79
CA THR A 147 10.39 33.31 2.45
C THR A 147 11.81 33.08 1.97
N ASP A 148 12.53 34.16 1.68
CA ASP A 148 13.96 34.22 1.31
C ASP A 148 14.91 33.57 2.36
N SER A 149 14.37 33.01 3.43
CA SER A 149 15.04 32.29 4.51
C SER A 149 15.05 30.77 4.37
N ALA A 150 14.61 30.22 3.23
CA ALA A 150 14.72 28.78 2.98
C ALA A 150 16.20 28.35 3.08
N GLY A 151 16.55 27.67 4.17
CA GLY A 151 17.87 27.06 4.33
C GLY A 151 18.16 26.05 3.21
N PRO A 152 19.39 25.52 3.13
CA PRO A 152 19.81 24.64 2.04
C PRO A 152 19.02 23.32 1.92
N ASN A 153 18.17 22.99 2.91
CA ASN A 153 17.35 21.79 2.95
C ASN A 153 15.89 22.16 3.29
N PRO A 154 14.99 22.31 2.31
CA PRO A 154 13.58 22.55 2.58
C PRO A 154 12.96 21.37 3.36
N PRO A 155 11.99 21.63 4.26
CA PRO A 155 11.31 20.56 4.98
C PRO A 155 10.55 19.65 4.00
N LEU A 156 10.63 18.33 4.22
CA LEU A 156 9.95 17.33 3.40
C LEU A 156 8.58 17.00 3.99
N MET A 157 7.54 17.06 3.14
CA MET A 157 6.18 16.64 3.48
C MET A 157 5.87 15.26 2.89
N PRO A 158 5.73 14.20 3.71
CA PRO A 158 5.38 12.87 3.21
C PRO A 158 3.96 12.82 2.65
N VAL A 159 3.81 12.49 1.36
CA VAL A 159 2.52 12.41 0.66
C VAL A 159 2.07 10.98 0.41
N ALA A 160 2.97 10.00 0.41
CA ALA A 160 2.63 8.58 0.30
C ALA A 160 3.74 7.70 0.90
N GLY A 161 3.46 6.41 1.02
CA GLY A 161 4.44 5.45 1.46
C GLY A 161 3.89 4.03 1.57
N SER A 162 4.79 3.11 1.89
CA SER A 162 4.47 1.71 2.14
C SER A 162 5.40 1.12 3.20
N LEU A 163 4.92 0.08 3.85
CA LEU A 163 5.69 -0.75 4.77
C LEU A 163 5.77 -2.15 4.22
N VAL A 164 6.99 -2.62 4.02
CA VAL A 164 7.31 -3.95 3.51
C VAL A 164 8.12 -4.70 4.55
N GLU A 165 7.70 -5.92 4.85
CA GLU A 165 8.45 -6.89 5.61
C GLU A 165 8.97 -7.96 4.66
N ILE A 166 10.21 -8.42 4.85
CA ILE A 166 10.80 -9.51 4.09
C ILE A 166 10.86 -10.70 5.03
N LEU A 167 9.97 -11.66 4.79
CA LEU A 167 9.74 -12.79 5.68
C LEU A 167 10.88 -13.81 5.58
N ASP A 168 11.33 -14.04 4.36
CA ASP A 168 12.42 -14.95 4.03
C ASP A 168 13.08 -14.52 2.71
N PRO A 169 14.11 -15.22 2.20
CA PRO A 169 14.77 -14.85 0.95
C PRO A 169 13.84 -14.72 -0.27
N GLU A 170 12.72 -15.43 -0.28
CA GLU A 170 11.77 -15.53 -1.38
C GLU A 170 10.53 -14.65 -1.15
N GLU A 171 9.99 -14.57 0.06
CA GLU A 171 8.71 -13.91 0.33
C GLU A 171 8.83 -12.50 0.95
N HIS A 172 8.16 -11.55 0.30
CA HIS A 172 8.06 -10.16 0.73
C HIS A 172 6.58 -9.79 0.95
N CYS A 173 6.24 -9.29 2.12
CA CYS A 173 4.88 -8.95 2.50
C CYS A 173 4.67 -7.44 2.54
N ILE A 174 3.72 -6.90 1.77
CA ILE A 174 3.29 -5.51 1.91
C ILE A 174 2.32 -5.45 3.09
N ARG A 175 2.78 -4.82 4.18
CA ARG A 175 2.01 -4.70 5.42
C ARG A 175 1.13 -3.45 5.45
N ALA A 176 1.58 -2.36 4.82
CA ALA A 176 0.80 -1.14 4.70
C ALA A 176 1.12 -0.39 3.40
N LEU A 177 0.13 0.34 2.88
CA LEU A 177 0.29 1.30 1.79
C LEU A 177 -0.64 2.47 2.06
N TRP A 178 -0.14 3.70 1.92
CA TRP A 178 -0.93 4.91 2.14
C TRP A 178 -0.59 5.99 1.13
N CYS A 179 -1.57 6.82 0.82
CA CYS A 179 -1.40 8.04 0.03
C CYS A 179 -2.26 9.15 0.64
N ASP A 180 -1.86 10.40 0.45
CA ASP A 180 -2.71 11.53 0.77
C ASP A 180 -4.05 11.38 0.00
N PRO A 181 -5.21 11.38 0.69
CA PRO A 181 -6.51 11.17 0.06
C PRO A 181 -6.78 12.15 -1.09
N ARG A 182 -6.23 13.37 -1.03
CA ARG A 182 -6.39 14.38 -2.10
C ARG A 182 -5.77 13.96 -3.42
N LEU A 183 -4.75 13.09 -3.38
CA LEU A 183 -4.08 12.53 -4.57
C LEU A 183 -4.82 11.30 -5.14
N LEU A 184 -5.85 10.82 -4.45
CA LEU A 184 -6.63 9.64 -4.82
C LEU A 184 -8.02 9.96 -5.35
N GLN A 185 -8.43 11.24 -5.36
CA GLN A 185 -9.77 11.69 -5.75
C GLN A 185 -10.09 11.54 -7.25
N GLN A 186 -9.14 11.06 -8.06
CA GLN A 186 -9.33 10.88 -9.49
C GLN A 186 -9.86 9.49 -9.83
N LYS A 187 -10.69 9.42 -10.87
CA LYS A 187 -11.34 8.17 -11.33
C LYS A 187 -10.36 7.01 -11.55
N ASP A 188 -9.13 7.29 -11.96
CA ASP A 188 -8.14 6.26 -12.24
C ASP A 188 -7.12 6.04 -11.12
N ALA A 189 -7.17 6.86 -10.05
CA ALA A 189 -6.23 6.85 -8.94
C ALA A 189 -4.75 6.70 -9.38
N GLU A 190 -4.40 7.42 -10.46
CA GLU A 190 -3.12 7.41 -11.15
C GLU A 190 -1.93 7.39 -10.16
N PHE A 191 -1.93 8.32 -9.20
CA PHE A 191 -0.86 8.43 -8.22
C PHE A 191 -0.73 7.17 -7.34
N GLY A 192 -1.85 6.57 -6.92
CA GLY A 192 -1.85 5.34 -6.14
C GLY A 192 -1.25 4.16 -6.91
N LYS A 193 -1.49 4.08 -8.22
CA LYS A 193 -0.85 3.06 -9.08
C LYS A 193 0.66 3.23 -9.12
N ILE A 194 1.14 4.48 -9.24
CA ILE A 194 2.58 4.80 -9.20
C ILE A 194 3.20 4.39 -7.85
N VAL A 195 2.53 4.66 -6.74
CA VAL A 195 2.99 4.25 -5.40
C VAL A 195 3.11 2.73 -5.29
N MET A 196 2.11 2.00 -5.81
CA MET A 196 2.15 0.52 -5.81
C MET A 196 3.28 -0.03 -6.67
N LEU A 197 3.43 0.47 -7.90
CA LEU A 197 4.51 0.06 -8.80
C LEU A 197 5.89 0.39 -8.24
N ARG A 198 6.03 1.55 -7.58
CA ARG A 198 7.28 1.96 -6.91
C ARG A 198 7.61 1.03 -5.76
N THR A 199 6.61 0.68 -4.95
CA THR A 199 6.75 -0.30 -3.86
C THR A 199 7.23 -1.64 -4.39
N LEU A 200 6.61 -2.15 -5.47
CA LEU A 200 7.01 -3.39 -6.11
C LEU A 200 8.42 -3.32 -6.70
N GLY A 201 8.79 -2.21 -7.32
CA GLY A 201 10.14 -1.98 -7.82
C GLY A 201 11.18 -2.13 -6.71
N HIS A 202 10.93 -1.52 -5.55
CA HIS A 202 11.81 -1.68 -4.39
C HIS A 202 11.75 -3.08 -3.77
N ILE A 203 10.60 -3.75 -3.74
CA ILE A 203 10.52 -5.14 -3.25
C ILE A 203 11.44 -6.07 -4.05
N PHE A 204 11.43 -5.98 -5.38
CA PHE A 204 12.26 -6.85 -6.21
C PHE A 204 13.72 -6.42 -6.27
N ASP A 205 14.04 -5.17 -5.96
CA ASP A 205 15.41 -4.68 -5.84
C ASP A 205 16.03 -5.00 -4.46
N TYR A 206 15.23 -4.96 -3.39
CA TYR A 206 15.70 -5.19 -2.03
C TYR A 206 16.05 -6.67 -1.82
N GLY A 207 17.24 -6.92 -1.26
CA GLY A 207 17.73 -8.26 -0.97
C GLY A 207 17.49 -8.64 0.50
N TYR A 208 17.17 -9.91 0.74
CA TYR A 208 17.20 -10.44 2.10
C TYR A 208 18.66 -10.57 2.58
N PRO A 209 19.01 -10.13 3.81
CA PRO A 209 20.35 -10.25 4.35
C PRO A 209 20.86 -11.70 4.30
N GLY A 210 22.00 -11.92 3.67
CA GLY A 210 22.60 -13.26 3.53
C GLY A 210 22.03 -14.13 2.41
N ALA A 211 21.00 -13.67 1.68
CA ALA A 211 20.52 -14.38 0.50
C ALA A 211 21.49 -14.21 -0.69
N PRO A 212 21.54 -15.19 -1.62
CA PRO A 212 22.33 -15.06 -2.84
C PRO A 212 21.89 -13.84 -3.66
N ALA A 213 22.85 -13.10 -4.21
CA ALA A 213 22.59 -11.93 -5.05
C ALA A 213 21.68 -12.22 -6.26
N ASN A 214 21.62 -13.48 -6.70
CA ASN A 214 20.82 -13.93 -7.84
C ASN A 214 19.57 -14.72 -7.41
N ASN A 215 18.94 -14.40 -6.27
CA ASN A 215 17.70 -15.06 -5.92
C ASN A 215 16.60 -14.74 -6.96
N LYS A 216 16.16 -15.76 -7.68
CA LYS A 216 15.19 -15.65 -8.78
C LYS A 216 13.74 -15.92 -8.35
N LEU A 217 13.54 -16.37 -7.11
CA LEU A 217 12.25 -16.84 -6.61
C LEU A 217 11.59 -15.82 -5.68
N LYS A 218 11.60 -14.54 -6.08
CA LYS A 218 10.95 -13.49 -5.29
C LYS A 218 9.44 -13.50 -5.51
N HIS A 219 8.71 -13.47 -4.41
CA HIS A 219 7.26 -13.38 -4.34
C HIS A 219 6.86 -12.17 -3.49
N THR A 220 5.73 -11.58 -3.85
CA THR A 220 5.10 -10.52 -3.06
C THR A 220 3.73 -10.98 -2.60
N SER A 221 3.44 -10.79 -1.32
CA SER A 221 2.16 -11.11 -0.70
C SER A 221 1.55 -9.92 0.02
N VAL A 222 0.22 -9.92 0.12
CA VAL A 222 -0.57 -8.95 0.91
C VAL A 222 -1.67 -9.70 1.64
N LEU A 223 -1.64 -9.74 2.96
CA LEU A 223 -2.77 -10.28 3.73
C LEU A 223 -4.03 -9.44 3.46
N ASN A 224 -5.15 -10.06 3.14
CA ASN A 224 -6.38 -9.33 2.80
C ASN A 224 -6.85 -8.43 3.95
N VAL A 225 -6.67 -8.86 5.20
CA VAL A 225 -7.00 -8.07 6.40
C VAL A 225 -6.25 -6.72 6.46
N LEU A 226 -5.05 -6.65 5.86
CA LEU A 226 -4.27 -5.41 5.71
C LEU A 226 -4.57 -4.71 4.38
N GLY A 227 -4.70 -5.47 3.29
CA GLY A 227 -4.97 -4.92 1.96
C GLY A 227 -6.26 -4.10 1.88
N ILE A 228 -7.30 -4.45 2.65
CA ILE A 228 -8.55 -3.68 2.73
C ILE A 228 -8.38 -2.29 3.35
N LEU A 229 -7.23 -2.00 3.99
CA LEU A 229 -6.84 -0.68 4.50
C LEU A 229 -6.08 0.17 3.47
N PHE A 230 -5.60 -0.43 2.37
CA PHE A 230 -4.98 0.31 1.28
C PHE A 230 -6.03 1.22 0.64
N PRO A 231 -5.61 2.29 -0.07
CA PRO A 231 -6.52 3.00 -0.96
C PRO A 231 -7.28 2.01 -1.86
N SER A 232 -8.61 2.07 -1.86
CA SER A 232 -9.48 1.08 -2.53
C SER A 232 -9.12 0.89 -3.99
N ALA A 233 -8.87 1.99 -4.71
CA ALA A 233 -8.46 1.96 -6.10
C ALA A 233 -7.11 1.26 -6.32
N VAL A 234 -6.17 1.38 -5.37
CA VAL A 234 -4.88 0.65 -5.42
C VAL A 234 -5.08 -0.83 -5.14
N TYR A 235 -5.94 -1.16 -4.19
CA TYR A 235 -6.29 -2.56 -3.89
C TYR A 235 -6.97 -3.24 -5.08
N ILE A 236 -7.89 -2.54 -5.75
CA ILE A 236 -8.54 -2.98 -7.00
C ILE A 236 -7.51 -3.13 -8.11
N TYR A 237 -6.61 -2.15 -8.29
CA TYR A 237 -5.55 -2.21 -9.29
C TYR A 237 -4.65 -3.44 -9.08
N MET A 238 -4.28 -3.73 -7.82
CA MET A 238 -3.48 -4.90 -7.46
C MET A 238 -4.16 -6.22 -7.87
N ILE A 239 -5.44 -6.40 -7.50
CA ILE A 239 -6.16 -7.66 -7.74
C ILE A 239 -6.56 -7.81 -9.21
N ASN A 240 -7.02 -6.74 -9.87
CA ASN A 240 -7.63 -6.85 -11.19
C ASN A 240 -6.67 -6.55 -12.35
N VAL A 241 -5.71 -5.63 -12.15
CA VAL A 241 -4.79 -5.21 -13.22
C VAL A 241 -3.42 -5.87 -13.07
N LEU A 242 -2.82 -5.83 -11.87
CA LEU A 242 -1.61 -6.60 -11.57
C LEU A 242 -1.90 -8.09 -11.34
N ARG A 243 -3.19 -8.45 -11.30
CA ARG A 243 -3.74 -9.81 -11.24
C ARG A 243 -3.33 -10.63 -10.01
N PHE A 244 -2.93 -10.03 -8.89
CA PHE A 244 -2.48 -10.79 -7.72
C PHE A 244 -3.41 -11.98 -7.43
N GLY A 245 -2.83 -13.17 -7.34
CA GLY A 245 -3.55 -14.43 -7.16
C GLY A 245 -4.22 -14.49 -5.79
N LYS A 246 -5.37 -15.13 -5.72
CA LYS A 246 -6.10 -15.36 -4.46
C LYS A 246 -5.58 -16.62 -3.78
N HIS A 247 -5.09 -16.49 -2.55
CA HIS A 247 -4.52 -17.60 -1.79
C HIS A 247 -5.08 -17.70 -0.38
N PHE A 248 -4.98 -18.89 0.19
CA PHE A 248 -5.45 -19.19 1.54
C PHE A 248 -4.40 -20.04 2.26
N GLU A 249 -4.20 -19.73 3.53
CA GLU A 249 -3.31 -20.46 4.43
C GLU A 249 -3.97 -20.67 5.78
N THR A 250 -3.48 -21.63 6.55
CA THR A 250 -3.82 -21.76 7.96
C THR A 250 -2.53 -21.82 8.79
N GLU A 251 -2.64 -21.61 10.09
CA GLU A 251 -1.50 -21.73 11.03
C GLU A 251 -0.74 -23.06 10.89
N TYR A 252 -1.44 -24.14 10.54
CA TYR A 252 -0.87 -25.49 10.42
C TYR A 252 -0.54 -25.88 8.97
N ASN A 253 -0.96 -25.08 7.99
CA ASN A 253 -0.83 -25.41 6.58
C ASN A 253 -0.59 -24.15 5.76
N GLY A 254 0.69 -23.85 5.54
CA GLY A 254 1.16 -22.83 4.60
C GLY A 254 0.82 -23.13 3.14
N GLY A 255 0.29 -24.32 2.83
CA GLY A 255 -0.08 -24.71 1.47
C GLY A 255 1.12 -24.89 0.54
N SER A 256 0.82 -25.31 -0.69
CA SER A 256 1.72 -25.18 -1.83
C SER A 256 0.98 -24.28 -2.81
N HIS A 257 1.56 -23.12 -3.08
CA HIS A 257 0.89 -22.11 -3.89
C HIS A 257 1.36 -22.16 -5.33
N ASP A 258 0.39 -22.30 -6.23
CA ASP A 258 0.63 -22.21 -7.66
C ASP A 258 0.30 -20.79 -8.13
N ASP A 259 1.29 -20.11 -8.72
CA ASP A 259 1.13 -18.76 -9.26
C ASP A 259 0.61 -18.79 -10.71
N SER A 260 -0.60 -19.33 -10.91
CA SER A 260 -1.23 -19.47 -12.23
C SER A 260 -2.16 -18.30 -12.56
N SER A 261 -2.06 -17.78 -13.78
CA SER A 261 -2.99 -16.76 -14.30
C SER A 261 -4.33 -17.33 -14.77
N SER A 262 -4.44 -18.66 -14.90
CA SER A 262 -5.54 -19.33 -15.62
C SER A 262 -6.38 -20.24 -14.72
N HIS A 263 -5.86 -20.61 -13.56
CA HIS A 263 -6.50 -21.55 -12.64
C HIS A 263 -6.39 -21.05 -11.21
N PHE A 264 -7.43 -21.33 -10.41
CA PHE A 264 -7.36 -21.11 -8.97
C PHE A 264 -6.29 -21.98 -8.34
N CYS A 265 -5.56 -21.41 -7.38
CA CYS A 265 -4.60 -22.18 -6.60
C CYS A 265 -5.29 -23.31 -5.85
N ARG A 266 -4.62 -24.46 -5.71
CA ARG A 266 -5.12 -25.62 -4.94
C ARG A 266 -5.42 -25.28 -3.48
N CYS A 267 -4.77 -24.25 -2.93
CA CYS A 267 -5.02 -23.75 -1.59
C CYS A 267 -6.45 -23.22 -1.41
N GLN A 268 -7.22 -22.97 -2.48
CA GLN A 268 -8.63 -22.57 -2.40
C GLN A 268 -9.47 -23.54 -1.54
N ARG A 269 -9.11 -24.82 -1.47
CA ARG A 269 -9.74 -25.82 -0.59
C ARG A 269 -9.64 -25.47 0.90
N LEU A 270 -8.66 -24.65 1.28
CA LEU A 270 -8.46 -24.20 2.66
C LEU A 270 -9.43 -23.07 3.05
N SER A 271 -10.13 -22.45 2.10
CA SER A 271 -10.98 -21.28 2.36
C SER A 271 -12.10 -21.51 3.39
N GLU A 272 -12.57 -22.75 3.54
CA GLU A 272 -13.60 -23.14 4.51
C GLU A 272 -13.02 -23.69 5.82
N THR A 273 -11.68 -23.77 5.93
CA THR A 273 -11.02 -24.29 7.12
C THR A 273 -11.02 -23.23 8.23
N PRO A 274 -11.34 -23.58 9.48
CA PRO A 274 -11.23 -22.66 10.61
C PRO A 274 -9.83 -22.06 10.72
N GLY A 275 -9.76 -20.73 10.89
CA GLY A 275 -8.49 -20.01 10.95
C GLY A 275 -7.82 -19.80 9.60
N ALA A 276 -8.51 -20.06 8.48
CA ALA A 276 -7.98 -19.74 7.16
C ALA A 276 -7.82 -18.23 6.97
N VAL A 277 -6.63 -17.83 6.53
CA VAL A 277 -6.26 -16.46 6.23
C VAL A 277 -6.18 -16.30 4.72
N LEU A 278 -6.94 -15.33 4.22
CA LEU A 278 -6.89 -14.91 2.82
C LEU A 278 -5.74 -13.93 2.59
N PHE A 279 -4.95 -14.17 1.56
CA PHE A 279 -3.94 -13.24 1.08
C PHE A 279 -3.87 -13.20 -0.45
N TRP A 280 -3.24 -12.16 -0.96
CA TRP A 280 -3.02 -11.92 -2.38
C TRP A 280 -1.54 -12.07 -2.70
N GLY A 281 -1.19 -12.92 -3.66
CA GLY A 281 0.20 -13.27 -3.96
C GLY A 281 0.56 -13.13 -5.44
N ILE A 282 1.81 -12.81 -5.74
CA ILE A 282 2.35 -12.87 -7.11
C ILE A 282 3.86 -13.11 -7.10
N SER A 283 4.37 -13.91 -8.04
CA SER A 283 5.80 -14.03 -8.30
C SER A 283 6.33 -12.87 -9.15
N GLU A 284 7.62 -12.56 -9.00
CA GLU A 284 8.32 -11.60 -9.86
C GLU A 284 8.14 -11.95 -11.35
N SER A 285 8.25 -13.23 -11.69
CA SER A 285 8.16 -13.70 -13.07
C SER A 285 6.79 -13.45 -13.72
N ARG A 286 5.70 -13.66 -12.96
CA ARG A 286 4.34 -13.42 -13.44
C ARG A 286 4.05 -11.94 -13.50
N LEU A 287 4.47 -11.18 -12.48
CA LEU A 287 4.33 -9.72 -12.48
C LEU A 287 5.07 -9.11 -13.66
N LYS A 288 6.28 -9.60 -13.99
CA LYS A 288 7.06 -9.17 -15.14
C LYS A 288 6.26 -9.26 -16.43
N SER A 289 5.66 -10.42 -16.68
CA SER A 289 4.84 -10.65 -17.88
C SER A 289 3.63 -9.70 -17.95
N ILE A 290 2.96 -9.46 -16.81
CA ILE A 290 1.83 -8.55 -16.73
C ILE A 290 2.27 -7.10 -16.96
N PHE A 291 3.34 -6.67 -16.30
CA PHE A 291 3.89 -5.32 -16.41
C PHE A 291 4.21 -4.98 -17.86
N TYR A 292 4.91 -5.84 -18.60
CA TYR A 292 5.21 -5.55 -20.01
C TYR A 292 3.98 -5.47 -20.91
N HIS A 293 2.87 -6.12 -20.54
CA HIS A 293 1.61 -6.00 -21.25
C HIS A 293 0.91 -4.66 -21.00
N ILE A 294 1.01 -4.14 -19.78
CA ILE A 294 0.32 -2.89 -19.37
C ILE A 294 1.23 -1.65 -19.39
N ARG A 295 2.55 -1.81 -19.60
CA ARG A 295 3.54 -0.72 -19.40
C ARG A 295 3.23 0.56 -20.17
N THR A 296 2.65 0.43 -21.37
CA THR A 296 2.33 1.56 -22.25
C THR A 296 1.12 2.36 -21.74
N GLN A 297 0.35 1.78 -20.82
CA GLN A 297 -0.82 2.39 -20.18
C GLN A 297 -0.44 3.07 -18.86
N ILE A 298 0.77 2.85 -18.35
CA ILE A 298 1.24 3.45 -17.10
C ILE A 298 1.69 4.89 -17.39
N PRO A 299 1.11 5.91 -16.73
CA PRO A 299 1.48 7.29 -16.97
C PRO A 299 2.91 7.55 -16.51
N THR A 300 3.68 8.26 -17.34
CA THR A 300 5.04 8.73 -17.01
C THR A 300 5.09 10.20 -16.63
N ARG A 301 3.94 10.88 -16.66
CA ARG A 301 3.75 12.28 -16.26
C ARG A 301 2.43 12.41 -15.51
N PRO A 302 2.35 13.27 -14.50
CA PRO A 302 1.11 13.51 -13.78
C PRO A 302 0.08 14.20 -14.66
N SER A 303 -1.19 13.90 -14.43
CA SER A 303 -2.30 14.74 -14.90
C SER A 303 -2.29 16.11 -14.20
N GLU A 304 -2.89 17.13 -14.85
CA GLU A 304 -3.02 18.48 -14.28
C GLU A 304 -3.68 18.46 -12.89
N LEU A 305 -4.70 17.61 -12.72
CA LEU A 305 -5.39 17.43 -11.46
C LEU A 305 -4.48 16.89 -10.34
N ILE A 306 -3.48 16.05 -10.64
CA ILE A 306 -2.47 15.62 -9.65
C ILE A 306 -1.54 16.79 -9.32
N VAL A 307 -1.09 17.53 -10.32
CA VAL A 307 -0.22 18.71 -10.12
C VAL A 307 -0.91 19.74 -9.22
N ASP A 308 -2.17 20.05 -9.50
CA ASP A 308 -2.97 20.97 -8.70
C ASP A 308 -3.18 20.47 -7.26
N ALA A 309 -3.44 19.17 -7.10
CA ALA A 309 -3.61 18.56 -5.78
C ALA A 309 -2.31 18.61 -4.97
N LEU A 310 -1.16 18.35 -5.61
CA LEU A 310 0.15 18.50 -5.00
C LEU A 310 0.42 19.94 -4.60
N GLY A 311 0.14 20.91 -5.46
CA GLY A 311 0.25 22.34 -5.13
C GLY A 311 -0.54 22.70 -3.86
N ARG A 312 -1.78 22.20 -3.71
CA ARG A 312 -2.59 22.42 -2.49
C ARG A 312 -2.06 21.67 -1.26
N ILE A 313 -1.26 20.63 -1.42
CA ILE A 313 -0.64 19.88 -0.32
C ILE A 313 0.64 20.60 0.16
N THR A 314 1.41 21.13 -0.78
CA THR A 314 2.73 21.73 -0.53
C THR A 314 2.64 23.19 -0.14
N HIS A 315 1.69 23.93 -0.69
CA HIS A 315 1.37 25.31 -0.29
C HIS A 315 0.34 25.27 0.85
N VAL A 316 0.81 25.02 2.06
CA VAL A 316 0.02 25.31 3.26
C VAL A 316 0.28 26.77 3.63
N VAL A 317 -0.66 27.64 3.28
CA VAL A 317 -0.76 29.03 3.78
C VAL A 317 -1.22 29.01 5.23
#